data_AF-A0A9E3UNY9-F1
#
_entry.id   AF-A0A9E3UNY9-F1
#
_cell.length_a   1.000
_cell.length_b   1.000
_cell.length_c   1.000
_cell.angle_alpha   90.00
_cell.angle_beta   90.00
_cell.angle_gamma   90.00
#
_symmetry.space_group_name_H-M   'P 1'
#
loop_
_entity.id
_entity.type
_entity.pdbx_description
1 polymer ?
#
loop_
_entity_poly.entity_id
_entity_poly.type
_entity_poly.pdbx_seq_one_letter_code
_entity_poly.pdbx_strand_id
1 'polypeptide(L)'
;MAEQDPVRTLIDAGQVDDAIAMVERGARADDPAMLYRLADWRLFGLYGPQDFAAAHGALARAAATGSARAAHARAYLVAAGLGCAADFDAARAMLAKVGDEAAARQLALLDTAPTLDQATRAPREILSEAPLIVRIEGFASAAECDWLVACGEPALQPALVVDPRTREGVPDPVRTSHAMSILAMDEDLVVHNINRRIAAATGTSPRQGEPLNVLRYMPGQQFRRHHDAYAGAPGANQRILTALIWLNDGYIGGETVFPDIGVSVTGRRGDALVFRNTLNDGRRDERGWHAGAPVERGVKWLASRWIRAGLYTPE
;
A
#
# COMPACT_ATOMS: atom_id res chain seq x y z
N MET A 1 -18.03 20.50 -9.19
CA MET A 1 -19.05 19.44 -9.08
C MET A 1 -18.38 18.15 -9.49
N ALA A 2 -18.21 17.19 -8.58
CA ALA A 2 -17.70 15.88 -8.97
C ALA A 2 -18.72 15.25 -9.93
N GLU A 3 -18.28 14.90 -11.14
CA GLU A 3 -19.08 14.18 -12.10
C GLU A 3 -19.52 12.85 -11.47
N GLN A 4 -20.82 12.58 -11.43
CA GLN A 4 -21.35 11.36 -10.83
C GLN A 4 -20.87 10.17 -11.68
N ASP A 5 -20.13 9.24 -11.08
CA ASP A 5 -19.70 8.00 -11.73
C ASP A 5 -20.94 7.13 -12.04
N PRO A 6 -21.36 6.99 -13.31
CA PRO A 6 -22.61 6.32 -13.64
C PRO A 6 -22.53 4.81 -13.37
N VAL A 7 -21.34 4.22 -13.48
CA VAL A 7 -21.14 2.79 -13.18
C VAL A 7 -21.27 2.56 -11.69
N ARG A 8 -20.69 3.45 -10.86
CA ARG A 8 -20.83 3.36 -9.40
C ARG A 8 -22.28 3.54 -8.96
N THR A 9 -22.99 4.48 -9.58
CA THR A 9 -24.41 4.74 -9.32
C THR A 9 -25.27 3.49 -9.55
N LEU A 10 -25.03 2.76 -10.66
CA LEU A 10 -25.71 1.51 -10.95
C LEU A 10 -25.39 0.41 -9.93
N ILE A 11 -24.11 0.27 -9.54
CA ILE A 11 -23.68 -0.71 -8.53
C ILE A 11 -24.33 -0.42 -7.18
N ASP A 12 -24.32 0.83 -6.72
CA ASP A 12 -24.90 1.23 -5.43
C ASP A 12 -26.44 1.07 -5.43
N ALA A 13 -27.08 1.14 -6.60
CA ALA A 13 -28.51 0.84 -6.78
C ALA A 13 -28.82 -0.67 -6.91
N GLY A 14 -27.82 -1.55 -6.82
CA GLY A 14 -27.98 -3.00 -7.00
C GLY A 14 -28.15 -3.44 -8.46
N GLN A 15 -28.02 -2.54 -9.43
CA GLN A 15 -28.14 -2.81 -10.87
C GLN A 15 -26.80 -3.28 -11.46
N VAL A 16 -26.26 -4.36 -10.91
CA VAL A 16 -24.91 -4.85 -11.24
C VAL A 16 -24.80 -5.28 -12.71
N ASP A 17 -25.81 -5.96 -13.25
CA ASP A 17 -25.79 -6.42 -14.65
C ASP A 17 -25.79 -5.24 -15.64
N ASP A 18 -26.53 -4.17 -15.33
CA ASP A 18 -26.55 -2.94 -16.14
C ASP A 18 -25.19 -2.24 -16.09
N ALA A 19 -24.55 -2.21 -14.91
CA ALA A 19 -23.20 -1.68 -14.74
C ALA A 19 -22.18 -2.47 -15.56
N ILE A 20 -22.25 -3.81 -15.53
CA ILE A 20 -21.39 -4.69 -16.33
C ILE A 20 -21.57 -4.40 -17.81
N ALA A 21 -22.82 -4.39 -18.28
CA ALA A 21 -23.13 -4.15 -19.69
C ALA A 21 -22.66 -2.75 -20.14
N MET A 22 -22.73 -1.74 -19.28
CA MET A 22 -22.22 -0.39 -19.55
C MET A 22 -20.71 -0.39 -19.76
N VAL A 23 -19.95 -1.01 -18.84
CA VAL A 23 -18.49 -1.11 -18.94
C VAL A 23 -18.07 -1.88 -20.19
N GLU A 24 -18.71 -3.02 -20.47
CA GLU A 24 -18.38 -3.81 -21.65
C GLU A 24 -18.71 -3.09 -22.96
N ARG A 25 -19.84 -2.37 -23.04
CA ARG A 25 -20.18 -1.56 -24.22
C ARG A 25 -19.17 -0.43 -24.43
N GLY A 26 -18.82 0.32 -23.38
CA GLY A 26 -17.84 1.40 -23.47
C GLY A 26 -16.44 0.88 -23.82
N ALA A 27 -16.02 -0.24 -23.23
CA ALA A 27 -14.76 -0.88 -23.55
C ALA A 27 -14.72 -1.40 -25.01
N ARG A 28 -15.83 -1.87 -25.58
CA ARG A 28 -15.92 -2.18 -27.01
C ARG A 28 -15.82 -0.96 -27.92
N ALA A 29 -16.19 0.22 -27.41
CA ALA A 29 -16.10 1.50 -28.11
C ALA A 29 -14.77 2.25 -27.86
N ASP A 30 -13.78 1.60 -27.24
CA ASP A 30 -12.49 2.19 -26.85
C ASP A 30 -12.60 3.42 -25.92
N ASP A 31 -13.66 3.49 -25.11
CA ASP A 31 -13.75 4.51 -24.06
C ASP A 31 -12.65 4.26 -23.00
N PRO A 32 -11.74 5.23 -22.75
CA PRO A 32 -10.59 5.03 -21.88
C PRO A 32 -10.98 4.79 -20.40
N ALA A 33 -12.07 5.38 -19.93
CA ALA A 33 -12.51 5.22 -18.54
C ALA A 33 -13.13 3.82 -18.33
N MET A 34 -13.91 3.35 -19.31
CA MET A 34 -14.50 2.00 -19.28
C MET A 34 -13.46 0.92 -19.51
N LEU A 35 -12.46 1.14 -20.38
CA LEU A 35 -11.32 0.23 -20.53
C LEU A 35 -10.50 0.13 -19.24
N TYR A 36 -10.22 1.25 -18.58
CA TYR A 36 -9.51 1.24 -17.31
C TYR A 36 -10.28 0.49 -16.22
N ARG A 37 -11.60 0.71 -16.12
CA ARG A 37 -12.46 -0.03 -15.18
C ARG A 37 -12.55 -1.51 -15.51
N LEU A 38 -12.68 -1.86 -16.79
CA LEU A 38 -12.66 -3.25 -17.22
C LEU A 38 -11.34 -3.92 -16.82
N ALA A 39 -10.22 -3.22 -16.94
CA ALA A 39 -8.93 -3.74 -16.53
C ALA A 39 -8.86 -4.02 -15.03
N ASP A 40 -9.33 -3.09 -14.20
CA ASP A 40 -9.44 -3.25 -12.74
C ASP A 40 -10.28 -4.49 -12.38
N TRP A 41 -11.46 -4.62 -13.00
CA TRP A 41 -12.34 -5.77 -12.79
C TRP A 41 -11.69 -7.10 -13.19
N ARG A 42 -11.00 -7.14 -14.33
CA ARG A 42 -10.31 -8.36 -14.79
C ARG A 42 -9.05 -8.64 -13.98
N LEU A 43 -8.39 -7.64 -13.41
CA LEU A 43 -7.22 -7.81 -12.55
C LEU A 43 -7.57 -8.55 -11.25
N PHE A 44 -8.75 -8.26 -10.67
CA PHE A 44 -9.16 -8.81 -9.38
C PHE A 44 -10.31 -9.81 -9.44
N GLY A 45 -10.88 -10.06 -10.62
CA GLY A 45 -12.07 -10.92 -10.74
C GLY A 45 -13.32 -10.27 -10.14
N LEU A 46 -13.43 -8.95 -10.22
CA LEU A 46 -14.63 -8.23 -9.81
C LEU A 46 -15.65 -8.32 -10.95
N TYR A 47 -16.89 -8.71 -10.63
CA TYR A 47 -17.98 -8.78 -11.60
C TYR A 47 -17.65 -9.64 -12.85
N GLY A 48 -16.85 -10.70 -12.64
CA GLY A 48 -16.42 -11.64 -13.67
C GLY A 48 -15.15 -12.39 -13.25
N PRO A 49 -14.65 -13.35 -14.05
CA PRO A 49 -13.41 -14.06 -13.72
C PRO A 49 -12.19 -13.14 -13.79
N GLN A 50 -11.18 -13.46 -12.96
CA GLN A 50 -9.86 -12.85 -13.09
C GLN A 50 -9.25 -13.25 -14.44
N ASP A 51 -8.77 -12.27 -15.19
CA ASP A 51 -8.12 -12.44 -16.48
C ASP A 51 -7.05 -11.36 -16.66
N PHE A 52 -5.81 -11.71 -16.33
CA PHE A 52 -4.69 -10.79 -16.47
C PHE A 52 -4.42 -10.37 -17.91
N ALA A 53 -4.64 -11.26 -18.89
CA ALA A 53 -4.40 -10.94 -20.29
C ALA A 53 -5.40 -9.89 -20.78
N ALA A 54 -6.68 -10.05 -20.41
CA ALA A 54 -7.71 -9.05 -20.67
C ALA A 54 -7.42 -7.72 -19.95
N ALA A 55 -6.94 -7.76 -18.71
CA ALA A 55 -6.57 -6.55 -17.97
C ALA A 55 -5.44 -5.78 -18.66
N HIS A 56 -4.34 -6.45 -19.02
CA HIS A 56 -3.23 -5.86 -19.78
C HIS A 56 -3.69 -5.32 -21.14
N GLY A 57 -4.54 -6.08 -21.85
CA GLY A 57 -5.08 -5.67 -23.14
C GLY A 57 -5.95 -4.41 -23.05
N ALA A 58 -6.81 -4.33 -22.04
CA ALA A 58 -7.67 -3.17 -21.83
C ALA A 58 -6.86 -1.91 -21.46
N LEU A 59 -5.86 -2.02 -20.59
CA LEU A 59 -4.96 -0.91 -20.27
C LEU A 59 -4.13 -0.46 -21.47
N ALA A 60 -3.64 -1.41 -22.28
CA ALA A 60 -2.89 -1.08 -23.49
C ALA A 60 -3.75 -0.30 -24.50
N ARG A 61 -5.02 -0.70 -24.69
CA ARG A 61 -5.98 0.02 -25.53
C ARG A 61 -6.27 1.41 -24.99
N ALA A 62 -6.53 1.55 -23.69
CA ALA A 62 -6.78 2.85 -23.07
C ALA A 62 -5.56 3.78 -23.17
N ALA A 63 -4.35 3.25 -22.97
CA ALA A 63 -3.13 4.02 -23.14
C ALA A 63 -2.95 4.50 -24.60
N ALA A 64 -3.35 3.69 -25.58
CA ALA A 64 -3.30 4.06 -27.00
C ALA A 64 -4.27 5.20 -27.37
N THR A 65 -5.32 5.44 -26.57
CA THR A 65 -6.20 6.61 -26.73
C THR A 65 -5.69 7.85 -25.98
N GLY A 66 -4.47 7.81 -25.42
CA GLY A 66 -3.87 8.91 -24.66
C GLY A 66 -4.18 8.90 -23.16
N SER A 67 -4.76 7.83 -22.61
CA SER A 67 -5.00 7.72 -21.17
C SER A 67 -3.67 7.52 -20.42
N ALA A 68 -3.12 8.59 -19.87
CA ALA A 68 -1.95 8.56 -19.00
C ALA A 68 -2.15 7.60 -17.82
N ARG A 69 -3.30 7.70 -17.14
CA ARG A 69 -3.64 6.82 -15.99
C ARG A 69 -3.52 5.34 -16.34
N ALA A 70 -4.02 4.93 -17.51
CA ALA A 70 -3.90 3.54 -17.96
C ALA A 70 -2.45 3.14 -18.28
N ALA A 71 -1.67 4.06 -18.87
CA ALA A 71 -0.27 3.81 -19.17
C ALA A 71 0.57 3.63 -17.89
N HIS A 72 0.36 4.48 -16.88
CA HIS A 72 0.97 4.36 -15.55
C HIS A 72 0.62 3.03 -14.87
N ALA A 73 -0.68 2.70 -14.78
CA ALA A 73 -1.12 1.44 -14.18
C ALA A 73 -0.52 0.22 -14.88
N ARG A 74 -0.45 0.24 -16.22
CA ARG A 74 0.17 -0.86 -16.98
C ARG A 74 1.66 -0.99 -16.72
N ALA A 75 2.39 0.12 -16.60
CA ALA A 75 3.81 0.09 -16.24
C ALA A 75 4.01 -0.56 -14.86
N TYR A 76 3.17 -0.22 -13.89
CA TYR A 76 3.17 -0.88 -12.58
C TYR A 76 2.88 -2.39 -12.67
N LEU A 77 1.86 -2.83 -13.43
CA LEU A 77 1.56 -4.27 -13.54
C LEU A 77 2.76 -5.07 -14.07
N VAL A 78 3.53 -4.50 -15.00
CA VAL A 78 4.77 -5.08 -15.51
C VAL A 78 5.86 -5.09 -14.44
N ALA A 79 6.05 -3.99 -13.71
CA ALA A 79 7.02 -3.93 -12.62
C ALA A 79 6.74 -4.98 -11.53
N ALA A 80 5.47 -5.14 -11.16
CA ALA A 80 5.02 -6.03 -10.09
C ALA A 80 4.85 -7.50 -10.52
N GLY A 81 4.95 -7.81 -11.81
CA GLY A 81 4.70 -9.15 -12.33
C GLY A 81 3.25 -9.61 -12.07
N LEU A 82 2.30 -8.71 -12.27
CA LEU A 82 0.87 -9.02 -12.17
C LEU A 82 0.40 -9.51 -13.55
N GLY A 83 0.31 -10.83 -13.70
CA GLY A 83 -0.09 -11.45 -14.98
C GLY A 83 1.00 -11.57 -16.03
N CYS A 84 2.25 -11.27 -15.67
CA CYS A 84 3.43 -11.38 -16.51
C CYS A 84 4.68 -11.57 -15.64
N ALA A 85 5.85 -11.76 -16.27
CA ALA A 85 7.11 -11.74 -15.54
C ALA A 85 7.37 -10.32 -14.99
N ALA A 86 7.81 -10.22 -13.74
CA ALA A 86 8.18 -8.94 -13.16
C ALA A 86 9.41 -8.36 -13.87
N ASP A 87 9.27 -7.16 -14.43
CA ASP A 87 10.33 -6.47 -15.16
C ASP A 87 10.31 -4.97 -14.84
N PHE A 88 11.13 -4.58 -13.86
CA PHE A 88 11.18 -3.19 -13.40
C PHE A 88 11.81 -2.25 -14.45
N ASP A 89 12.78 -2.72 -15.22
CA ASP A 89 13.46 -1.90 -16.22
C ASP A 89 12.57 -1.67 -17.44
N ALA A 90 11.85 -2.71 -17.90
CA ALA A 90 10.83 -2.54 -18.92
C ALA A 90 9.72 -1.60 -18.46
N ALA A 91 9.28 -1.69 -17.20
CA ALA A 91 8.30 -0.78 -16.64
C ALA A 91 8.78 0.68 -16.62
N ARG A 92 10.04 0.94 -16.25
CA ARG A 92 10.64 2.29 -16.34
C ARG A 92 10.68 2.79 -17.79
N ALA A 93 11.03 1.93 -18.75
CA ALA A 93 11.02 2.28 -20.16
C ALA A 93 9.60 2.56 -20.69
N MET A 94 8.58 1.87 -20.17
CA MET A 94 7.17 2.17 -20.45
C MET A 94 6.76 3.52 -19.87
N LEU A 95 7.12 3.79 -18.61
CA LEU A 95 6.82 5.05 -17.93
C LEU A 95 7.46 6.24 -18.66
N ALA A 96 8.70 6.11 -19.14
CA ALA A 96 9.38 7.15 -19.92
C ALA A 96 8.65 7.51 -21.23
N LYS A 97 7.87 6.58 -21.80
CA LYS A 97 7.08 6.81 -23.02
C LYS A 97 5.75 7.51 -22.75
N VAL A 98 5.29 7.59 -21.49
CA VAL A 98 4.06 8.30 -21.14
C VAL A 98 4.22 9.80 -21.38
N GLY A 99 5.39 10.35 -21.04
CA GLY A 99 5.76 11.73 -21.37
C GLY A 99 5.01 12.83 -20.60
N ASP A 100 4.32 12.48 -19.51
CA ASP A 100 3.68 13.45 -18.61
C ASP A 100 4.59 13.86 -17.44
N GLU A 101 4.18 14.91 -16.72
CA GLU A 101 4.94 15.44 -15.58
C GLU A 101 5.05 14.41 -14.44
N ALA A 102 4.00 13.62 -14.21
CA ALA A 102 3.99 12.61 -13.15
C ALA A 102 5.03 11.51 -13.42
N ALA A 103 5.14 11.05 -14.67
CA ALA A 103 6.12 10.06 -15.12
C ALA A 103 7.54 10.62 -15.03
N ALA A 104 7.75 11.87 -15.46
CA ALA A 104 9.05 12.54 -15.34
C ALA A 104 9.51 12.64 -13.88
N ARG A 105 8.60 13.03 -12.97
CA ARG A 105 8.89 13.12 -11.53
C ARG A 105 9.19 11.76 -10.91
N GLN A 106 8.42 10.73 -11.24
CA GLN A 106 8.69 9.36 -10.80
C GLN A 106 10.07 8.89 -11.25
N LEU A 107 10.42 9.08 -12.52
CA LEU A 107 11.72 8.65 -13.06
C LEU A 107 12.89 9.38 -12.40
N ALA A 108 12.81 10.70 -12.24
CA ALA A 108 13.84 11.48 -11.56
C ALA A 108 14.05 11.05 -10.10
N LEU A 109 12.97 10.69 -9.41
CA LEU A 109 13.03 10.17 -8.05
C LEU A 109 13.63 8.76 -8.03
N LEU A 110 13.24 7.88 -8.96
CA LEU A 110 13.82 6.54 -9.11
C LEU A 110 15.33 6.56 -9.41
N ASP A 111 15.82 7.58 -10.14
CA ASP A 111 17.25 7.75 -10.43
C ASP A 111 18.10 8.10 -9.21
N THR A 112 17.47 8.64 -8.16
CA THR A 112 18.15 9.06 -6.92
C THR A 112 17.73 8.25 -5.70
N ALA A 113 16.76 7.34 -5.87
CA ALA A 113 16.28 6.47 -4.81
C ALA A 113 17.36 5.50 -4.34
N PRO A 114 17.38 5.13 -3.04
CA PRO A 114 18.28 4.08 -2.58
C PRO A 114 17.96 2.77 -3.29
N THR A 115 19.00 2.02 -3.64
CA THR A 115 18.91 0.71 -4.29
C THR A 115 18.45 -0.39 -3.32
N LEU A 116 18.11 -1.56 -3.87
CA LEU A 116 17.79 -2.74 -3.06
C LEU A 116 18.99 -3.19 -2.20
N ASP A 117 20.22 -3.11 -2.72
CA ASP A 117 21.44 -3.45 -1.97
C ASP A 117 21.71 -2.46 -0.83
N GLN A 118 21.51 -1.17 -1.08
CA GLN A 118 21.62 -0.17 -0.01
C GLN A 118 20.57 -0.40 1.08
N ALA A 119 19.35 -0.76 0.73
CA ALA A 119 18.30 -1.07 1.71
C ALA A 119 18.61 -2.30 2.57
N THR A 120 19.25 -3.34 2.02
CA THR A 120 19.62 -4.54 2.79
C THR A 120 20.86 -4.33 3.67
N ARG A 121 21.73 -3.39 3.31
CA ARG A 121 22.97 -3.05 4.03
C ARG A 121 22.87 -1.83 4.95
N ALA A 122 21.73 -1.13 4.93
CA ALA A 122 21.49 0.03 5.79
C ALA A 122 21.75 -0.31 7.27
N PRO A 123 22.23 0.65 8.09
CA PRO A 123 22.47 0.41 9.51
C PRO A 123 21.21 -0.11 10.23
N ARG A 124 21.41 -1.11 11.09
CA ARG A 124 20.33 -1.81 11.80
C ARG A 124 20.57 -1.79 13.29
N GLU A 125 19.53 -1.44 14.03
CA GLU A 125 19.50 -1.54 15.48
C GLU A 125 18.43 -2.55 15.88
N ILE A 126 18.83 -3.59 16.62
CA ILE A 126 17.92 -4.57 17.19
C ILE A 126 17.41 -4.01 18.52
N LEU A 127 16.14 -3.62 18.55
CA LEU A 127 15.48 -3.07 19.74
C LEU A 127 14.91 -4.16 20.64
N SER A 128 14.61 -5.33 20.05
CA SER A 128 14.22 -6.54 20.77
C SER A 128 14.52 -7.75 19.90
N GLU A 129 14.94 -8.86 20.53
CA GLU A 129 15.08 -10.15 19.87
C GLU A 129 13.78 -10.97 19.92
N ALA A 130 12.87 -10.67 20.85
CA ALA A 130 11.66 -11.44 21.09
C ALA A 130 10.47 -10.57 21.55
N PRO A 131 9.54 -10.20 20.64
CA PRO A 131 9.59 -10.43 19.20
C PRO A 131 10.76 -9.66 18.58
N LEU A 132 11.23 -10.11 17.42
CA LEU A 132 12.24 -9.38 16.68
C LEU A 132 11.68 -8.00 16.28
N ILE A 133 12.33 -6.93 16.75
CA ILE A 133 12.04 -5.53 16.41
C ILE A 133 13.34 -4.89 15.97
N VAL A 134 13.37 -4.39 14.74
CA VAL A 134 14.58 -3.82 14.12
C VAL A 134 14.26 -2.46 13.55
N ARG A 135 15.04 -1.45 13.94
CA ARG A 135 15.06 -0.15 13.27
C ARG A 135 16.14 -0.18 12.17
N ILE A 136 15.79 0.31 10.99
CA ILE A 136 16.68 0.44 9.83
C ILE A 136 16.81 1.92 9.52
N GLU A 137 18.03 2.46 9.66
CA GLU A 137 18.28 3.89 9.51
C GLU A 137 18.38 4.30 8.04
N GLY A 138 17.80 5.45 7.67
CA GLY A 138 17.90 6.00 6.31
C GLY A 138 17.37 5.07 5.22
N PHE A 139 16.35 4.27 5.55
CA PHE A 139 15.76 3.28 4.65
C PHE A 139 15.14 3.92 3.40
N ALA A 140 14.40 5.02 3.54
CA ALA A 140 13.83 5.80 2.45
C ALA A 140 14.48 7.19 2.38
N SER A 141 14.61 7.74 1.17
CA SER A 141 15.08 9.11 1.00
C SER A 141 14.02 10.12 1.45
N ALA A 142 14.44 11.36 1.72
CA ALA A 142 13.50 12.44 1.98
C ALA A 142 12.52 12.61 0.80
N ALA A 143 13.00 12.62 -0.44
CA ALA A 143 12.14 12.77 -1.62
C ALA A 143 11.08 11.64 -1.72
N GLU A 144 11.44 10.40 -1.40
CA GLU A 144 10.48 9.28 -1.33
C GLU A 144 9.43 9.48 -0.24
N CYS A 145 9.82 10.04 0.92
CA CYS A 145 8.87 10.34 1.99
C CYS A 145 7.85 11.41 1.57
N ASP A 146 8.32 12.50 0.91
CA ASP A 146 7.42 13.54 0.39
C ASP A 146 6.48 12.98 -0.69
N TRP A 147 7.00 12.09 -1.54
CA TRP A 147 6.21 11.42 -2.56
C TRP A 147 5.07 10.61 -1.95
N LEU A 148 5.36 9.78 -0.94
CA LEU A 148 4.34 9.00 -0.24
C LEU A 148 3.27 9.87 0.42
N VAL A 149 3.67 10.99 1.05
CA VAL A 149 2.71 11.95 1.61
C VAL A 149 1.82 12.52 0.51
N ALA A 150 2.40 12.93 -0.63
CA ALA A 150 1.65 13.48 -1.76
C ALA A 150 0.70 12.46 -2.42
N CYS A 151 1.07 11.17 -2.48
CA CYS A 151 0.20 10.11 -2.95
C CYS A 151 -1.01 9.90 -2.03
N GLY A 152 -0.79 9.93 -0.70
CA GLY A 152 -1.82 9.61 0.28
C GLY A 152 -2.74 10.76 0.63
N GLU A 153 -2.22 11.99 0.72
CA GLU A 153 -2.93 13.15 1.28
C GLU A 153 -4.30 13.44 0.66
N PRO A 154 -4.47 13.46 -0.69
CA PRO A 154 -5.75 13.81 -1.31
C PRO A 154 -6.88 12.82 -1.01
N ALA A 155 -6.53 11.57 -0.69
CA ALA A 155 -7.46 10.47 -0.48
C ALA A 155 -7.48 9.98 0.98
N LEU A 156 -6.89 10.73 1.91
CA LEU A 156 -6.97 10.43 3.34
C LEU A 156 -8.42 10.44 3.81
N GLN A 157 -8.88 9.30 4.29
CA GLN A 157 -10.16 9.17 4.99
C GLN A 157 -9.89 8.89 6.46
N PRO A 158 -10.80 9.24 7.38
CA PRO A 158 -10.76 8.72 8.74
C PRO A 158 -10.58 7.19 8.69
N ALA A 159 -9.75 6.62 9.55
CA ALA A 159 -9.64 5.17 9.65
C ALA A 159 -11.01 4.59 9.98
N LEU A 160 -11.53 3.74 9.09
CA LEU A 160 -12.81 3.05 9.28
C LEU A 160 -12.57 1.56 9.52
N VAL A 161 -13.43 0.94 10.32
CA VAL A 161 -13.62 -0.52 10.37
C VAL A 161 -14.97 -0.85 9.77
N VAL A 162 -15.05 -2.00 9.10
CA VAL A 162 -16.33 -2.52 8.63
C VAL A 162 -17.11 -3.05 9.84
N ASP A 163 -18.27 -2.47 10.13
CA ASP A 163 -19.16 -2.99 11.16
C ASP A 163 -19.62 -4.40 10.73
N PRO A 164 -19.39 -5.45 11.55
CA PRO A 164 -19.69 -6.82 11.16
C PRO A 164 -21.19 -7.11 11.01
N ARG A 165 -22.07 -6.25 11.53
CA ARG A 165 -23.53 -6.37 11.44
C ARG A 165 -24.08 -5.58 10.26
N THR A 166 -23.68 -4.33 10.10
CA THR A 166 -24.24 -3.44 9.05
C THR A 166 -23.44 -3.47 7.75
N ARG A 167 -22.18 -3.94 7.81
CA ARG A 167 -21.18 -3.87 6.73
C ARG A 167 -20.83 -2.45 6.29
N GLU A 168 -21.25 -1.44 7.04
CA GLU A 168 -20.89 -0.04 6.79
C GLU A 168 -19.53 0.28 7.42
N GLY A 169 -18.81 1.25 6.84
CA GLY A 169 -17.59 1.77 7.43
C GLY A 169 -17.90 2.70 8.59
N VAL A 170 -17.54 2.30 9.81
CA VAL A 170 -17.66 3.15 11.01
C VAL A 170 -16.28 3.60 11.48
N PRO A 171 -16.15 4.79 12.11
CA PRO A 171 -14.87 5.25 12.67
C PRO A 171 -14.22 4.18 13.53
N ASP A 172 -12.97 3.87 13.25
CA ASP A 172 -12.21 2.83 13.94
C ASP A 172 -12.04 3.22 15.42
N PRO A 173 -12.60 2.46 16.38
CA PRO A 173 -12.53 2.78 17.81
C PRO A 173 -11.13 2.55 18.40
N VAL A 174 -10.24 1.91 17.65
CA VAL A 174 -8.87 1.56 18.03
C VAL A 174 -7.89 2.53 17.36
N ARG A 175 -8.08 2.87 16.09
CA ARG A 175 -7.24 3.79 15.32
C ARG A 175 -7.99 5.07 14.98
N THR A 176 -7.57 6.20 15.54
CA THR A 176 -8.22 7.50 15.28
C THR A 176 -7.49 8.32 14.21
N SER A 177 -6.62 7.69 13.40
CA SER A 177 -5.83 8.35 12.35
C SER A 177 -6.66 8.60 11.09
N HIS A 178 -6.09 9.32 10.13
CA HIS A 178 -6.51 9.20 8.74
C HIS A 178 -5.61 8.19 8.02
N ALA A 179 -6.17 7.44 7.08
CA ALA A 179 -5.45 6.44 6.30
C ALA A 179 -5.87 6.45 4.84
N MET A 180 -4.93 6.09 3.97
CA MET A 180 -5.17 5.83 2.55
C MET A 180 -4.33 4.61 2.15
N SER A 181 -4.97 3.60 1.56
CA SER A 181 -4.28 2.44 1.00
C SER A 181 -3.99 2.70 -0.48
N ILE A 182 -2.72 2.56 -0.88
CA ILE A 182 -2.31 2.65 -2.29
C ILE A 182 -2.56 1.28 -2.93
N LEU A 183 -3.73 1.12 -3.57
CA LEU A 183 -4.15 -0.12 -4.21
C LEU A 183 -3.40 -0.37 -5.52
N ALA A 184 -3.43 -1.59 -6.04
CA ALA A 184 -2.60 -1.97 -7.19
C ALA A 184 -2.86 -1.13 -8.45
N MET A 185 -4.08 -0.63 -8.66
CA MET A 185 -4.39 0.23 -9.82
C MET A 185 -3.88 1.67 -9.66
N ASP A 186 -3.54 2.08 -8.44
CA ASP A 186 -3.02 3.41 -8.08
C ASP A 186 -1.56 3.35 -7.57
N GLU A 187 -0.96 2.17 -7.46
CA GLU A 187 0.45 1.98 -7.08
C GLU A 187 1.36 2.36 -8.26
N ASP A 188 2.25 3.31 -8.03
CA ASP A 188 3.21 3.78 -9.03
C ASP A 188 4.59 3.11 -8.87
N LEU A 189 5.54 3.42 -9.76
CA LEU A 189 6.85 2.78 -9.74
C LEU A 189 7.71 3.18 -8.54
N VAL A 190 7.49 4.37 -7.96
CA VAL A 190 8.22 4.84 -6.76
C VAL A 190 7.76 4.05 -5.54
N VAL A 191 6.43 3.97 -5.34
CA VAL A 191 5.82 3.16 -4.28
C VAL A 191 6.24 1.70 -4.43
N HIS A 192 6.20 1.17 -5.66
CA HIS A 192 6.62 -0.20 -5.92
C HIS A 192 8.11 -0.44 -5.62
N ASN A 193 8.98 0.53 -5.92
CA ASN A 193 10.40 0.42 -5.57
C ASN A 193 10.62 0.35 -4.04
N ILE A 194 9.89 1.16 -3.26
CA ILE A 194 9.90 1.07 -1.80
C ILE A 194 9.44 -0.31 -1.34
N ASN A 195 8.37 -0.85 -1.92
CA ASN A 195 7.86 -2.19 -1.60
C ASN A 195 8.85 -3.31 -1.94
N ARG A 196 9.59 -3.18 -3.05
CA ARG A 196 10.71 -4.07 -3.40
C ARG A 196 11.84 -4.02 -2.37
N ARG A 197 12.15 -2.85 -1.84
CA ARG A 197 13.16 -2.67 -0.80
C ARG A 197 12.71 -3.23 0.55
N ILE A 198 11.44 -3.08 0.91
CA ILE A 198 10.86 -3.71 2.11
C ILE A 198 10.99 -5.23 2.00
N ALA A 199 10.62 -5.79 0.85
CA ALA A 199 10.72 -7.22 0.58
C ALA A 199 12.16 -7.73 0.70
N ALA A 200 13.11 -7.04 0.06
CA ALA A 200 14.53 -7.37 0.14
C ALA A 200 15.07 -7.30 1.59
N ALA A 201 14.75 -6.23 2.33
CA ALA A 201 15.20 -6.05 3.70
C ALA A 201 14.62 -7.09 4.68
N THR A 202 13.45 -7.64 4.38
CA THR A 202 12.75 -8.61 5.23
C THR A 202 12.94 -10.06 4.79
N GLY A 203 13.63 -10.31 3.67
CA GLY A 203 13.76 -11.65 3.10
C GLY A 203 12.44 -12.22 2.58
N THR A 204 11.54 -11.35 2.11
CA THR A 204 10.22 -11.71 1.56
C THR A 204 10.10 -11.29 0.09
N SER A 205 8.93 -11.52 -0.51
CA SER A 205 8.57 -11.06 -1.85
C SER A 205 7.62 -9.85 -1.80
N PRO A 206 7.70 -8.90 -2.74
CA PRO A 206 6.75 -7.78 -2.82
C PRO A 206 5.29 -8.24 -2.85
N ARG A 207 5.03 -9.38 -3.51
CA ARG A 207 3.69 -10.00 -3.61
C ARG A 207 3.18 -10.62 -2.32
N GLN A 208 4.00 -10.72 -1.26
CA GLN A 208 3.52 -11.08 0.08
C GLN A 208 2.98 -9.87 0.83
N GLY A 209 3.33 -8.66 0.42
CA GLY A 209 2.89 -7.45 1.08
C GLY A 209 1.47 -7.05 0.69
N GLU A 210 0.68 -6.65 1.68
CA GLU A 210 -0.57 -5.91 1.48
C GLU A 210 -0.27 -4.52 0.89
N PRO A 211 -1.30 -3.80 0.37
CA PRO A 211 -1.15 -2.42 -0.11
C PRO A 211 -0.45 -1.53 0.92
N LEU A 212 0.43 -0.65 0.44
CA LEU A 212 1.09 0.31 1.31
C LEU A 212 0.06 1.34 1.81
N ASN A 213 0.01 1.56 3.12
CA ASN A 213 -0.90 2.52 3.72
C ASN A 213 -0.13 3.79 4.11
N VAL A 214 -0.63 4.95 3.72
CA VAL A 214 -0.17 6.25 4.22
C VAL A 214 -1.07 6.67 5.37
N LEU A 215 -0.48 6.96 6.53
CA LEU A 215 -1.17 7.24 7.78
C LEU A 215 -0.81 8.65 8.27
N ARG A 216 -1.81 9.42 8.70
CA ARG A 216 -1.64 10.74 9.31
C ARG A 216 -2.27 10.80 10.70
N TYR A 217 -1.49 11.26 11.67
CA TYR A 217 -1.92 11.48 13.05
C TYR A 217 -1.76 12.95 13.42
N MET A 218 -2.88 13.61 13.69
CA MET A 218 -2.97 14.96 14.26
C MET A 218 -2.75 14.93 15.78
N PRO A 219 -2.52 16.07 16.45
CA PRO A 219 -2.45 16.12 17.91
C PRO A 219 -3.67 15.47 18.57
N GLY A 220 -3.42 14.62 19.58
CA GLY A 220 -4.40 13.80 20.28
C GLY A 220 -4.76 12.48 19.58
N GLN A 221 -4.49 12.32 18.29
CA GLN A 221 -4.76 11.07 17.58
C GLN A 221 -3.73 10.00 17.94
N GLN A 222 -4.18 8.75 17.99
CA GLN A 222 -3.38 7.60 18.39
C GLN A 222 -3.83 6.33 17.66
N PHE A 223 -3.08 5.24 17.86
CA PHE A 223 -3.54 3.89 17.59
C PHE A 223 -3.46 3.09 18.88
N ARG A 224 -4.59 2.76 19.48
CA ARG A 224 -4.67 1.99 20.72
C ARG A 224 -4.00 0.62 20.57
N ARG A 225 -3.67 0.01 21.71
CA ARG A 225 -3.01 -1.30 21.78
C ARG A 225 -3.76 -2.34 20.94
N HIS A 226 -3.07 -2.88 19.94
CA HIS A 226 -3.58 -3.86 19.00
C HIS A 226 -2.49 -4.86 18.60
N HIS A 227 -2.87 -5.83 17.78
CA HIS A 227 -1.94 -6.80 17.22
C HIS A 227 -2.23 -6.95 15.73
N ASP A 228 -1.18 -6.97 14.92
CA ASP A 228 -1.30 -7.02 13.46
C ASP A 228 -1.63 -8.42 12.94
N ALA A 229 -1.07 -9.49 13.52
CA ALA A 229 -1.52 -10.84 13.23
C ALA A 229 -2.97 -11.08 13.69
N TYR A 230 -3.74 -11.76 12.84
CA TYR A 230 -5.11 -12.18 13.12
C TYR A 230 -5.20 -13.12 14.32
N ALA A 231 -6.29 -13.02 15.07
CA ALA A 231 -6.64 -14.01 16.09
C ALA A 231 -7.12 -15.31 15.42
N GLY A 232 -6.64 -16.48 15.87
CA GLY A 232 -7.10 -17.77 15.35
C GLY A 232 -6.01 -18.85 15.27
N ALA A 233 -6.40 -20.01 14.72
CA ALA A 233 -5.52 -21.16 14.58
C ALA A 233 -4.44 -20.95 13.49
N PRO A 234 -3.22 -21.50 13.69
CA PRO A 234 -2.17 -21.47 12.67
C PRO A 234 -2.60 -22.18 11.38
N GLY A 235 -2.11 -21.71 10.23
CA GLY A 235 -2.39 -22.31 8.92
C GLY A 235 -3.06 -21.37 7.90
N ALA A 236 -3.59 -20.22 8.33
CA ALA A 236 -4.00 -19.16 7.42
C ALA A 236 -2.78 -18.38 6.88
N ASN A 237 -2.95 -17.66 5.77
CA ASN A 237 -1.95 -16.77 5.18
C ASN A 237 -1.63 -15.56 6.09
N GLN A 238 -1.13 -15.75 7.31
CA GLN A 238 -1.07 -14.76 8.38
C GLN A 238 -0.20 -13.53 8.05
N ARG A 239 -0.46 -12.36 8.68
CA ARG A 239 0.48 -11.22 8.72
C ARG A 239 1.68 -11.56 9.62
N ILE A 240 2.81 -11.93 9.03
CA ILE A 240 4.00 -12.40 9.75
C ILE A 240 4.96 -11.27 10.15
N LEU A 241 4.97 -10.17 9.40
CA LEU A 241 5.83 -9.02 9.63
C LEU A 241 5.04 -7.74 9.36
N THR A 242 5.44 -6.66 10.02
CA THR A 242 5.00 -5.30 9.74
C THR A 242 6.21 -4.43 9.47
N ALA A 243 6.13 -3.59 8.44
CA ALA A 243 7.08 -2.53 8.16
C ALA A 243 6.40 -1.16 8.32
N LEU A 244 6.98 -0.29 9.14
CA LEU A 244 6.59 1.12 9.25
C LEU A 244 7.74 1.97 8.72
N ILE A 245 7.44 3.07 8.02
CA ILE A 245 8.43 4.06 7.58
C ILE A 245 8.00 5.42 8.08
N TRP A 246 8.90 6.13 8.75
CA TRP A 246 8.64 7.50 9.19
C TRP A 246 8.75 8.46 8.01
N LEU A 247 7.70 9.21 7.72
CA LEU A 247 7.64 10.08 6.54
C LEU A 247 8.00 11.54 6.85
N ASN A 248 8.03 11.93 8.13
CA ASN A 248 8.41 13.26 8.54
C ASN A 248 9.04 13.30 9.93
N ASP A 249 9.69 14.42 10.23
CA ASP A 249 10.16 14.83 11.56
C ASP A 249 9.27 15.96 12.11
N GLY A 250 9.63 16.50 13.28
CA GLY A 250 9.04 17.75 13.79
C GLY A 250 7.72 17.56 14.56
N TYR A 251 7.48 16.36 15.09
CA TYR A 251 6.37 16.07 15.99
C TYR A 251 6.89 15.58 17.35
N ILE A 252 6.04 15.65 18.37
CA ILE A 252 6.32 15.21 19.75
C ILE A 252 5.21 14.26 20.20
N GLY A 253 5.57 13.26 20.98
CA GLY A 253 4.74 12.07 21.21
C GLY A 253 4.69 11.20 19.95
N GLY A 254 3.67 10.37 19.82
CA GLY A 254 3.49 9.56 18.62
C GLY A 254 4.47 8.38 18.50
N GLU A 255 5.16 7.97 19.56
CA GLU A 255 6.04 6.80 19.56
C GLU A 255 5.30 5.54 19.12
N THR A 256 6.01 4.61 18.48
CA THR A 256 5.52 3.22 18.37
C THR A 256 5.95 2.48 19.63
N VAL A 257 4.98 1.98 20.41
CA VAL A 257 5.23 1.38 21.72
C VAL A 257 4.82 -0.10 21.74
N PHE A 258 5.67 -0.93 22.33
CA PHE A 258 5.42 -2.35 22.63
C PHE A 258 5.37 -2.50 24.16
N PRO A 259 4.22 -2.23 24.79
CA PRO A 259 4.12 -2.04 26.24
C PRO A 259 4.54 -3.27 27.04
N ASP A 260 4.23 -4.47 26.55
CA ASP A 260 4.44 -5.72 27.27
C ASP A 260 5.92 -6.09 27.42
N ILE A 261 6.79 -5.47 26.62
CA ILE A 261 8.26 -5.69 26.63
C ILE A 261 9.04 -4.40 26.92
N GLY A 262 8.36 -3.29 27.23
CA GLY A 262 9.01 -2.02 27.60
C GLY A 262 9.77 -1.32 26.47
N VAL A 263 9.47 -1.63 25.20
CA VAL A 263 10.12 -0.97 24.05
C VAL A 263 9.26 0.21 23.57
N SER A 264 9.91 1.36 23.36
CA SER A 264 9.31 2.55 22.75
C SER A 264 10.29 3.12 21.73
N VAL A 265 9.80 3.41 20.52
CA VAL A 265 10.66 3.85 19.42
C VAL A 265 10.05 5.00 18.63
N THR A 266 10.90 5.99 18.36
CA THR A 266 10.70 7.03 17.36
C THR A 266 11.88 7.00 16.40
N GLY A 267 11.60 6.93 15.11
CA GLY A 267 12.59 7.06 14.04
C GLY A 267 12.58 8.47 13.47
N ARG A 268 13.66 8.81 12.77
CA ARG A 268 13.75 10.01 11.94
C ARG A 268 13.04 9.77 10.62
N ARG A 269 12.70 10.84 9.92
CA ARG A 269 12.23 10.77 8.54
C ARG A 269 13.16 9.89 7.70
N GLY A 270 12.56 8.92 7.00
CA GLY A 270 13.27 7.95 6.18
C GLY A 270 13.65 6.66 6.91
N ASP A 271 13.68 6.64 8.24
CA ASP A 271 13.91 5.39 8.97
C ASP A 271 12.74 4.43 8.78
N ALA A 272 13.03 3.13 8.88
CA ALA A 272 12.01 2.08 8.91
C ALA A 272 12.06 1.30 10.22
N LEU A 273 10.91 0.82 10.68
CA LEU A 273 10.76 -0.16 11.75
C LEU A 273 10.19 -1.44 11.15
N VAL A 274 10.88 -2.55 11.34
CA VAL A 274 10.39 -3.88 10.98
C VAL A 274 10.23 -4.69 12.25
N PHE A 275 9.04 -5.28 12.45
CA PHE A 275 8.82 -6.18 13.57
C PHE A 275 8.06 -7.44 13.17
N ARG A 276 8.32 -8.52 13.90
CA ARG A 276 7.70 -9.83 13.70
C ARG A 276 6.43 -9.98 14.53
N ASN A 277 5.37 -10.41 13.87
CA ASN A 277 4.03 -10.57 14.44
C ASN A 277 3.74 -12.02 14.89
N THR A 278 4.54 -12.98 14.43
CA THR A 278 4.31 -14.40 14.66
C THR A 278 5.57 -15.12 15.14
N LEU A 279 5.37 -16.18 15.91
CA LEU A 279 6.38 -17.18 16.19
C LEU A 279 6.76 -17.95 14.90
N ASN A 280 7.83 -18.76 14.97
CA ASN A 280 8.30 -19.56 13.84
C ASN A 280 7.27 -20.59 13.35
N ASP A 281 6.35 -21.00 14.21
CA ASP A 281 5.25 -21.92 13.88
C ASP A 281 4.01 -21.20 13.31
N GLY A 282 4.10 -19.89 13.05
CA GLY A 282 3.03 -19.08 12.47
C GLY A 282 1.95 -18.65 13.45
N ARG A 283 2.00 -19.07 14.72
CA ARG A 283 1.12 -18.54 15.77
C ARG A 283 1.46 -17.09 16.07
N ARG A 284 0.46 -16.31 16.44
CA ARG A 284 0.63 -14.94 16.92
C ARG A 284 1.63 -14.91 18.08
N ASP A 285 2.61 -14.01 18.02
CA ASP A 285 3.49 -13.75 19.16
C ASP A 285 2.81 -12.74 20.09
N GLU A 286 2.26 -13.22 21.21
CA GLU A 286 1.54 -12.37 22.18
C GLU A 286 2.43 -11.31 22.85
N ARG A 287 3.74 -11.24 22.58
CA ARG A 287 4.59 -10.13 23.01
C ARG A 287 4.59 -8.97 22.00
N GLY A 288 4.06 -9.19 20.79
CA GLY A 288 3.98 -8.24 19.69
C GLY A 288 2.80 -7.26 19.77
N TRP A 289 2.06 -7.22 20.87
CA TRP A 289 1.07 -6.16 21.09
C TRP A 289 1.76 -4.81 21.10
N HIS A 290 1.21 -3.88 20.32
CA HIS A 290 1.80 -2.57 20.14
C HIS A 290 0.74 -1.49 19.95
N ALA A 291 1.16 -0.24 20.07
CA ALA A 291 0.32 0.94 19.92
C ALA A 291 1.11 2.08 19.26
N GLY A 292 0.39 3.02 18.66
CA GLY A 292 0.91 4.35 18.39
C GLY A 292 0.51 5.27 19.54
N ALA A 293 1.47 5.79 20.29
CA ALA A 293 1.20 6.75 21.36
C ALA A 293 0.51 8.01 20.78
N PRO A 294 -0.23 8.78 21.60
CA PRO A 294 -0.84 10.03 21.13
C PRO A 294 0.22 11.00 20.63
N VAL A 295 -0.05 11.67 19.51
CA VAL A 295 0.75 12.83 19.09
C VAL A 295 0.41 14.00 20.02
N GLU A 296 1.41 14.61 20.66
CA GLU A 296 1.21 15.75 21.55
C GLU A 296 1.29 17.08 20.80
N ARG A 297 2.27 17.21 19.89
CA ARG A 297 2.48 18.40 19.05
C ARG A 297 2.94 18.02 17.65
N GLY A 298 2.61 18.86 16.67
CA GLY A 298 2.92 18.63 15.26
C GLY A 298 1.97 17.62 14.61
N VAL A 299 2.37 17.09 13.45
CA VAL A 299 1.62 16.07 12.71
C VAL A 299 2.58 14.94 12.40
N LYS A 300 2.18 13.70 12.67
CA LYS A 300 2.99 12.51 12.35
C LYS A 300 2.45 11.84 11.08
N TRP A 301 3.35 11.53 10.16
CA TRP A 301 3.10 10.75 8.96
C TRP A 301 3.90 9.45 8.98
N LEU A 302 3.23 8.35 8.63
CA LEU A 302 3.84 7.03 8.49
C LEU A 302 3.39 6.38 7.20
N ALA A 303 4.26 5.57 6.60
CA ALA A 303 3.83 4.49 5.72
C ALA A 303 3.82 3.17 6.50
N SER A 304 2.83 2.32 6.25
CA SER A 304 2.68 1.01 6.90
C SER A 304 2.40 -0.06 5.86
N ARG A 305 3.12 -1.18 5.96
CA ARG A 305 2.92 -2.36 5.12
C ARG A 305 2.89 -3.61 5.99
N TRP A 306 1.78 -4.35 5.92
CA TRP A 306 1.70 -5.69 6.47
C TRP A 306 2.21 -6.71 5.44
N ILE A 307 2.93 -7.73 5.91
CA ILE A 307 3.53 -8.77 5.05
C ILE A 307 2.98 -10.13 5.47
N ARG A 308 2.46 -10.86 4.49
CA ARG A 308 1.78 -12.16 4.64
C ARG A 308 2.76 -13.33 4.60
N ALA A 309 2.38 -14.47 5.18
CA ALA A 309 3.17 -15.70 5.15
C ALA A 309 3.36 -16.25 3.73
N GLY A 310 2.34 -16.13 2.89
CA GLY A 310 2.32 -16.46 1.47
C GLY A 310 1.94 -15.26 0.61
N LEU A 311 1.58 -15.50 -0.65
CA LEU A 311 1.18 -14.43 -1.57
C LEU A 311 -0.08 -13.73 -1.06
N TYR A 312 -0.07 -12.40 -1.06
CA TYR A 312 -1.26 -11.60 -0.83
C TYR A 312 -2.13 -11.63 -2.08
N THR A 313 -3.40 -11.96 -1.88
CA THR A 313 -4.47 -11.81 -2.87
C THR A 313 -5.46 -10.85 -2.23
N PRO A 314 -5.79 -9.72 -2.87
CA PRO A 314 -6.87 -8.86 -2.40
C PRO A 314 -8.15 -9.69 -2.26
N GLU A 315 -8.79 -9.60 -1.09
CA GLU A 315 -10.08 -10.25 -0.79
C GLU A 315 -11.24 -9.39 -1.28
#